data_AF-A0A4V2VFC8-F1
#
_entry.id   AF-A0A4V2VFC8-F1
#
_cell.length_a   1.000
_cell.length_b   1.000
_cell.length_c   1.000
_cell.angle_alpha   90.00
_cell.angle_beta   90.00
_cell.angle_gamma   90.00
#
_symmetry.space_group_name_H-M   'P 1'
#
loop_
_entity.id
_entity.type
_entity.pdbx_description
1 polymer ?
#
loop_
_entity_poly.entity_id
_entity_poly.type
_entity_poly.pdbx_seq_one_letter_code
_entity_poly.pdbx_strand_id
1 'polypeptide(L)'
;MLDGQVGGLIDPYILLGLDRDAGEQAIRSAWRKAAKTAHPDSGGDAEHFGRLQTAYELLKDPVRRRVYDDTGYDPQLADPKDLEGVLMLEKLVNDVILDDREPGSFDPVAAMRRKLSDDIVKNRFHILELERHRNRVRQHIDRLGRRPETDVLGSMLRARSQSITDAIRKAEGQIEAIEHAYQMLEGYSYEVEMVAIATVTERRGEAAE
;
A
#
# COMPACT_ATOMS: atom_id res chain seq x y z
N MET A 1 12.14 -15.06 -15.08
CA MET A 1 12.05 -13.90 -14.17
C MET A 1 12.66 -12.72 -14.93
N LEU A 2 11.85 -11.88 -15.55
CA LEU A 2 12.30 -10.80 -16.48
C LEU A 2 11.48 -9.51 -16.31
N ASP A 3 10.95 -9.22 -15.11
CA ASP A 3 10.08 -8.04 -14.94
C ASP A 3 10.62 -6.95 -14.00
N GLY A 4 11.87 -7.05 -13.51
CA GLY A 4 12.49 -5.95 -12.74
C GLY A 4 11.72 -5.51 -11.49
N GLN A 5 10.77 -6.31 -11.02
CA GLN A 5 10.01 -6.09 -9.80
C GLN A 5 10.80 -6.68 -8.63
N VAL A 6 11.30 -5.81 -7.75
CA VAL A 6 11.74 -6.21 -6.41
C VAL A 6 10.68 -5.67 -5.47
N GLY A 7 9.82 -6.55 -4.94
CA GLY A 7 8.82 -6.18 -3.93
C GLY A 7 7.72 -5.21 -4.39
N GLY A 8 7.29 -5.29 -5.66
CA GLY A 8 6.22 -4.44 -6.23
C GLY A 8 6.73 -3.13 -6.84
N LEU A 9 7.83 -2.58 -6.34
CA LEU A 9 8.38 -1.31 -6.83
C LEU A 9 9.19 -1.49 -8.13
N ILE A 10 9.00 -0.57 -9.08
CA ILE A 10 9.73 -0.52 -10.35
C ILE A 10 11.17 -0.06 -10.09
N ASP A 11 12.16 -0.86 -10.51
CA ASP A 11 13.58 -0.45 -10.48
C ASP A 11 13.94 0.30 -11.78
N PRO A 12 14.29 1.61 -11.73
CA PRO A 12 14.58 2.44 -12.90
C PRO A 12 15.87 2.01 -13.60
N TYR A 13 16.84 1.43 -12.88
CA TYR A 13 18.07 0.93 -13.46
C TYR A 13 17.79 -0.33 -14.27
N ILE A 14 17.04 -1.27 -13.69
CA ILE A 14 16.65 -2.49 -14.41
C ILE A 14 15.77 -2.13 -15.62
N LEU A 15 14.83 -1.21 -15.46
CA LEU A 15 13.93 -0.78 -16.53
C LEU A 15 14.68 -0.15 -17.73
N LEU A 16 15.76 0.60 -17.46
CA LEU A 16 16.63 1.17 -18.49
C LEU A 16 17.80 0.25 -18.90
N GLY A 17 17.94 -0.92 -18.28
CA GLY A 17 19.03 -1.86 -18.52
C GLY A 17 20.40 -1.31 -18.14
N LEU A 18 20.49 -0.66 -16.97
CA LEU A 18 21.68 -0.02 -16.42
C LEU A 18 22.10 -0.69 -15.12
N ASP A 19 23.38 -0.58 -14.81
CA ASP A 19 23.90 -0.82 -13.46
C ASP A 19 23.66 0.40 -12.57
N ARG A 20 23.59 0.19 -11.25
CA ARG A 20 23.33 1.27 -10.26
C ARG A 20 24.41 2.36 -10.25
N ASP A 21 25.64 2.02 -10.63
CA ASP A 21 26.77 2.93 -10.75
C ASP A 21 26.83 3.68 -12.09
N ALA A 22 25.83 3.50 -12.97
CA ALA A 22 25.79 4.15 -14.27
C ALA A 22 25.88 5.69 -14.18
N GLY A 23 26.87 6.25 -14.88
CA GLY A 23 27.03 7.70 -14.99
C GLY A 23 25.98 8.35 -15.90
N GLU A 24 25.88 9.68 -15.84
CA GLU A 24 24.87 10.44 -16.61
C GLU A 24 24.88 10.14 -18.11
N GLN A 25 26.06 9.95 -18.71
CA GLN A 25 26.17 9.68 -20.13
C GLN A 25 25.57 8.31 -20.50
N ALA A 26 25.77 7.30 -19.65
CA ALA A 26 25.18 5.97 -19.81
C ALA A 26 23.65 6.05 -19.69
N ILE A 27 23.14 6.77 -18.68
CA ILE A 27 21.70 7.00 -18.48
C ILE A 27 21.05 7.65 -19.72
N ARG A 28 21.64 8.74 -20.23
CA ARG A 28 21.14 9.43 -21.44
C ARG A 28 21.22 8.56 -22.70
N SER A 29 22.19 7.65 -22.76
CA SER A 29 22.34 6.73 -23.89
C SER A 29 21.28 5.63 -23.86
N ALA A 30 21.10 5.01 -22.68
CA ALA A 30 20.12 3.95 -22.45
C ALA A 30 18.69 4.45 -22.70
N TRP A 31 18.33 5.63 -22.16
CA TRP A 31 17.02 6.25 -22.42
C TRP A 31 16.76 6.43 -23.92
N ARG A 32 17.70 7.02 -24.67
CA ARG A 32 17.53 7.23 -26.12
C ARG A 32 17.31 5.93 -26.88
N LYS A 33 18.02 4.86 -26.49
CA LYS A 33 17.86 3.53 -27.07
C LYS A 33 16.48 2.94 -26.77
N ALA A 34 16.07 2.96 -25.50
CA ALA A 34 14.81 2.41 -25.04
C ALA A 34 13.59 3.19 -25.58
N ALA A 35 13.65 4.52 -25.57
CA ALA A 35 12.60 5.39 -26.09
C ALA A 35 12.34 5.13 -27.58
N LYS A 36 13.40 4.92 -28.39
CA LYS A 36 13.25 4.62 -29.82
C LYS A 36 12.50 3.30 -30.08
N THR A 37 12.71 2.29 -29.24
CA THR A 37 12.06 0.98 -29.39
C THR A 37 10.66 0.94 -28.80
N ALA A 38 10.40 1.71 -27.74
CA ALA A 38 9.13 1.71 -27.02
C ALA A 38 8.13 2.77 -27.51
N HIS A 39 8.49 3.64 -28.46
CA HIS A 39 7.64 4.77 -28.86
C HIS A 39 6.30 4.29 -29.47
N PRO A 40 5.15 4.84 -29.05
CA PRO A 40 3.84 4.47 -29.59
C PRO A 40 3.71 4.63 -31.11
N ASP A 41 4.32 5.68 -31.69
CA ASP A 41 4.34 5.88 -33.16
C ASP A 41 5.05 4.75 -33.93
N SER A 42 5.87 3.95 -33.25
CA SER A 42 6.54 2.76 -33.82
C SER A 42 5.86 1.45 -33.42
N GLY A 43 4.64 1.51 -32.86
CA GLY A 43 3.87 0.36 -32.40
C GLY A 43 4.19 -0.09 -30.96
N GLY A 44 4.89 0.74 -30.19
CA GLY A 44 5.18 0.47 -28.78
C GLY A 44 4.00 0.72 -27.84
N ASP A 45 4.10 0.20 -26.62
CA ASP A 45 3.11 0.42 -25.57
C ASP A 45 3.32 1.77 -24.87
N ALA A 46 2.26 2.59 -24.84
CA ALA A 46 2.30 3.92 -24.25
C ALA A 46 2.53 3.89 -22.73
N GLU A 47 2.03 2.85 -22.04
CA GLU A 47 2.24 2.70 -20.60
C GLU A 47 3.71 2.37 -20.31
N HIS A 48 4.27 1.39 -21.01
CA HIS A 48 5.69 1.06 -20.91
C HIS A 48 6.61 2.26 -21.26
N PHE A 49 6.28 3.01 -22.31
CA PHE A 49 7.02 4.22 -22.66
C PHE A 49 6.98 5.27 -21.54
N GLY A 50 5.82 5.48 -20.92
CA GLY A 50 5.67 6.36 -19.76
C GLY A 50 6.57 5.93 -18.59
N ARG A 51 6.60 4.64 -18.25
CA ARG A 51 7.48 4.10 -17.19
C ARG A 51 8.97 4.37 -17.49
N LEU A 52 9.40 4.16 -18.73
CA LEU A 52 10.78 4.45 -19.17
C LEU A 52 11.11 5.94 -19.05
N GLN A 53 10.16 6.82 -19.40
CA GLN A 53 10.34 8.26 -19.30
C GLN A 53 10.52 8.67 -17.83
N THR A 54 9.64 8.21 -16.94
CA THR A 54 9.73 8.50 -15.51
C THR A 54 11.03 7.98 -14.90
N ALA A 55 11.46 6.77 -15.26
CA ALA A 55 12.75 6.24 -14.81
C ALA A 55 13.93 7.11 -15.26
N TYR A 56 13.90 7.60 -16.51
CA TYR A 56 14.93 8.51 -16.99
C TYR A 56 14.89 9.87 -16.27
N GLU A 57 13.70 10.43 -16.03
CA GLU A 57 13.54 11.69 -15.30
C GLU A 57 14.06 11.60 -13.86
N LEU A 58 13.79 10.47 -13.19
CA LEU A 58 14.34 10.16 -11.87
C LEU A 58 15.87 10.08 -11.89
N LEU A 59 16.45 9.23 -12.75
CA LEU A 59 17.91 9.01 -12.77
C LEU A 59 18.71 10.22 -13.26
N LYS A 60 18.07 11.11 -14.04
CA LYS A 60 18.67 12.35 -14.54
C LYS A 60 18.76 13.42 -13.44
N ASP A 61 17.83 13.44 -12.50
CA ASP A 61 17.84 14.39 -11.39
C ASP A 61 18.74 13.86 -10.26
N PRO A 62 19.88 14.51 -9.96
CA PRO A 62 20.83 14.00 -8.97
C PRO A 62 20.25 13.96 -7.55
N VAL A 63 19.32 14.86 -7.21
CA VAL A 63 18.70 14.88 -5.89
C VAL A 63 17.69 13.74 -5.78
N ARG A 64 16.81 13.59 -6.77
CA ARG A 64 15.82 12.50 -6.76
C ARG A 64 16.48 11.13 -6.87
N ARG A 65 17.48 10.97 -7.74
CA ARG A 65 18.27 9.74 -7.86
C ARG A 65 18.88 9.35 -6.52
N ARG A 66 19.48 10.31 -5.80
CA ARG A 66 20.07 10.04 -4.48
C ARG A 66 19.00 9.58 -3.49
N VAL A 67 17.86 10.25 -3.43
CA VAL A 67 16.74 9.82 -2.56
C VAL A 67 16.29 8.40 -2.91
N TYR A 68 16.16 8.07 -4.19
CA TYR A 68 15.83 6.72 -4.63
C TYR A 68 16.91 5.70 -4.28
N ASP A 69 18.20 6.04 -4.44
CA ASP A 69 19.30 5.16 -4.09
C ASP A 69 19.36 4.89 -2.58
N ASP A 70 19.02 5.89 -1.75
CA ASP A 70 19.00 5.78 -0.29
C ASP A 70 17.75 5.04 0.23
N THR A 71 16.59 5.20 -0.43
CA THR A 71 15.29 4.73 0.08
C THR A 71 14.66 3.58 -0.72
N GLY A 72 15.11 3.35 -1.95
CA GLY A 72 14.48 2.43 -2.91
C GLY A 72 13.14 2.91 -3.48
N TYR A 73 12.71 4.15 -3.19
CA TYR A 73 11.37 4.63 -3.50
C TYR A 73 11.37 5.97 -4.25
N ASP A 74 10.50 6.07 -5.26
CA ASP A 74 10.12 7.34 -5.88
C ASP A 74 8.60 7.33 -6.15
N PRO A 75 7.84 8.34 -5.68
CA PRO A 75 6.39 8.38 -5.83
C PRO A 75 5.89 8.41 -7.28
N GLN A 76 6.68 8.91 -8.22
CA GLN A 76 6.29 8.99 -9.62
C GLN A 76 6.54 7.66 -10.34
N LEU A 77 7.47 6.86 -9.84
CA LEU A 77 7.82 5.55 -10.38
C LEU A 77 7.04 4.39 -9.74
N ALA A 78 6.34 4.63 -8.63
CA ALA A 78 5.45 3.63 -8.04
C ALA A 78 4.33 3.24 -9.03
N ASP A 79 3.99 1.95 -9.12
CA ASP A 79 2.81 1.54 -9.87
C ASP A 79 1.58 2.22 -9.23
N PRO A 80 0.62 2.74 -10.00
CA PRO A 80 -0.62 3.29 -9.44
C PRO A 80 -1.30 2.35 -8.44
N LYS A 81 -1.15 1.04 -8.60
CA LYS A 81 -1.67 0.02 -7.67
C LYS A 81 -0.92 -0.01 -6.34
N ASP A 82 0.36 0.38 -6.32
CA ASP A 82 1.19 0.40 -5.11
C ASP A 82 1.04 1.70 -4.32
N LEU A 83 0.72 2.80 -5.00
CA LEU A 83 0.67 4.14 -4.40
C LEU A 83 -0.23 4.21 -3.17
N GLU A 84 -1.40 3.58 -3.22
CA GLU A 84 -2.32 3.58 -2.08
C GLU A 84 -1.72 2.84 -0.87
N GLY A 85 -1.06 1.70 -1.10
CA GLY A 85 -0.36 0.95 -0.07
C GLY A 85 0.80 1.73 0.54
N VAL A 86 1.59 2.43 -0.29
CA VAL A 86 2.69 3.27 0.18
C VAL A 86 2.18 4.42 1.06
N LEU A 87 1.12 5.11 0.65
CA LEU A 87 0.52 6.19 1.44
C LEU A 87 -0.04 5.70 2.78
N MET A 88 -0.51 4.45 2.84
CA MET A 88 -0.89 3.82 4.11
C MET A 88 0.35 3.56 4.99
N LEU A 89 1.41 3.01 4.41
CA LEU A 89 2.66 2.77 5.14
C LEU A 89 3.31 4.06 5.63
N GLU A 90 3.30 5.14 4.85
CA GLU A 90 3.83 6.44 5.26
C GLU A 90 3.16 6.94 6.55
N LYS A 91 1.82 6.82 6.64
CA LYS A 91 1.09 7.19 7.87
C LYS A 91 1.51 6.33 9.06
N LEU A 92 1.68 5.03 8.84
CA LEU A 92 2.12 4.11 9.87
C LEU A 92 3.58 4.36 10.30
N VAL A 93 4.45 4.72 9.38
CA VAL A 93 5.84 5.11 9.67
C VAL A 93 5.86 6.39 10.49
N ASN A 94 5.02 7.37 10.16
CA ASN A 94 4.88 8.57 10.98
C ASN A 94 4.42 8.25 12.41
N ASP A 95 3.48 7.31 12.58
CA ASP A 95 3.07 6.85 13.92
C ASP A 95 4.24 6.22 14.68
N VAL A 96 5.12 5.46 14.00
CA VAL A 96 6.32 4.86 14.60
C VAL A 96 7.36 5.93 14.98
N ILE A 97 7.58 6.93 14.12
CA ILE A 97 8.52 8.03 14.38
C ILE A 97 8.09 8.87 15.58
N LEU A 98 6.79 9.06 15.76
CA LEU A 98 6.20 9.83 16.85
C LEU A 98 6.00 9.01 18.14
N ASP A 99 6.41 7.73 18.15
CA ASP A 99 6.32 6.87 19.32
C ASP A 99 7.48 7.15 20.29
N ASP A 100 7.16 7.56 21.52
CA ASP A 100 8.14 7.94 22.53
C ASP A 100 8.87 6.74 23.19
N ARG A 101 8.54 5.49 22.82
CA ARG A 101 9.20 4.31 23.38
C ARG A 101 10.64 4.19 22.86
N GLU A 102 11.54 3.74 23.73
CA GLU A 102 12.95 3.52 23.37
C GLU A 102 13.08 2.54 22.18
N PRO A 103 13.94 2.83 21.18
CA PRO A 103 14.26 1.88 20.12
C PRO A 103 14.72 0.54 20.69
N GLY A 104 14.33 -0.56 20.05
CA GLY A 104 14.61 -1.91 20.56
C GLY A 104 13.67 -2.37 21.69
N SER A 105 12.86 -1.50 22.30
CA SER A 105 11.92 -1.93 23.36
C SER A 105 10.64 -2.59 22.83
N PHE A 106 10.34 -2.44 21.53
CA PHE A 106 9.19 -3.06 20.87
C PHE A 106 9.45 -3.27 19.37
N ASP A 107 8.62 -4.10 18.74
CA ASP A 107 8.65 -4.32 17.29
C ASP A 107 7.65 -3.40 16.57
N PRO A 108 8.11 -2.32 15.90
CA PRO A 108 7.24 -1.43 15.13
C PRO A 108 6.67 -2.11 13.88
N VAL A 109 7.41 -3.00 13.23
CA VAL A 109 6.94 -3.70 12.02
C VAL A 109 5.76 -4.61 12.36
N ALA A 110 5.85 -5.35 13.47
CA ALA A 110 4.73 -6.15 13.97
C ALA A 110 3.53 -5.29 14.39
N ALA A 111 3.77 -4.09 14.95
CA ALA A 111 2.70 -3.15 15.28
C ALA A 111 1.97 -2.64 14.02
N MET A 112 2.72 -2.28 12.97
CA MET A 112 2.15 -1.88 11.67
C MET A 112 1.32 -3.01 11.05
N ARG A 113 1.87 -4.24 10.99
CA ARG A 113 1.14 -5.43 10.50
C ARG A 113 -0.14 -5.69 11.28
N ARG A 114 -0.12 -5.54 12.61
CA ARG A 114 -1.31 -5.69 13.46
C ARG A 114 -2.36 -4.64 13.12
N LYS A 115 -1.97 -3.37 13.00
CA LYS A 115 -2.90 -2.27 12.66
C LYS A 115 -3.56 -2.48 11.30
N LEU A 116 -2.78 -2.88 10.28
CA LEU A 116 -3.34 -3.22 8.95
C LEU A 116 -4.32 -4.41 9.04
N SER A 117 -3.96 -5.46 9.79
CA SER A 117 -4.83 -6.62 9.99
C SER A 117 -6.15 -6.26 10.67
N ASP A 118 -6.10 -5.42 11.71
CA ASP A 118 -7.28 -4.95 12.42
C ASP A 118 -8.19 -4.13 11.49
N ASP A 119 -7.61 -3.29 10.63
CA ASP A 119 -8.36 -2.48 9.68
C ASP A 119 -9.00 -3.33 8.58
N ILE A 120 -8.35 -4.42 8.12
CA ILE A 120 -8.98 -5.42 7.23
C ILE A 120 -10.21 -6.03 7.92
N VAL A 121 -10.08 -6.47 9.16
CA VAL A 121 -11.18 -7.10 9.91
C VAL A 121 -12.35 -6.12 10.09
N LYS A 122 -12.08 -4.85 10.44
CA LYS A 122 -13.12 -3.82 10.56
C LYS A 122 -13.86 -3.58 9.24
N ASN A 123 -13.14 -3.49 8.12
CA ASN A 123 -13.76 -3.29 6.81
C ASN A 123 -14.60 -4.50 6.39
N ARG A 124 -14.12 -5.72 6.64
CA ARG A 124 -14.90 -6.95 6.38
C ARG A 124 -16.19 -6.98 7.21
N PHE A 125 -16.13 -6.58 8.47
CA PHE A 125 -17.32 -6.46 9.30
C PHE A 125 -18.30 -5.41 8.75
N HIS A 126 -17.80 -4.25 8.32
CA HIS A 126 -18.63 -3.20 7.71
C HIS A 126 -19.32 -3.69 6.42
N ILE A 127 -18.60 -4.41 5.56
CA ILE A 127 -19.18 -5.04 4.36
C ILE A 127 -20.34 -5.96 4.74
N LEU A 128 -20.16 -6.85 5.73
CA LEU A 128 -21.22 -7.74 6.19
C LEU A 128 -22.47 -6.98 6.66
N GLU A 129 -22.32 -5.84 7.35
CA GLU A 129 -23.44 -5.00 7.74
C GLU A 129 -24.14 -4.35 6.54
N LEU A 130 -23.38 -3.82 5.59
CA LEU A 130 -23.91 -3.25 4.35
C LEU A 130 -24.67 -4.30 3.53
N GLU A 131 -24.16 -5.53 3.44
CA GLU A 131 -24.83 -6.63 2.76
C GLU A 131 -26.16 -6.98 3.41
N ARG A 132 -26.20 -7.04 4.76
CA ARG A 132 -27.47 -7.22 5.50
C ARG A 132 -28.44 -6.08 5.18
N HIS A 133 -27.99 -4.84 5.10
CA HIS A 133 -28.82 -3.69 4.75
C HIS A 133 -29.38 -3.80 3.33
N ARG A 134 -28.52 -4.10 2.36
CA ARG A 134 -28.90 -4.32 0.95
C ARG A 134 -29.93 -5.44 0.83
N ASN A 135 -29.72 -6.55 1.51
CA ASN A 135 -30.65 -7.69 1.51
C ASN A 135 -32.02 -7.30 2.08
N ARG A 136 -32.07 -6.53 3.17
CA ARG A 136 -33.34 -5.99 3.71
C ARG A 136 -34.05 -5.09 2.70
N VAL A 137 -33.33 -4.16 2.05
CA VAL A 137 -33.90 -3.28 1.02
C VAL A 137 -34.46 -4.10 -0.14
N ARG A 138 -33.73 -5.12 -0.61
CA ARG A 138 -34.18 -6.02 -1.68
C ARG A 138 -35.46 -6.77 -1.29
N GLN A 139 -35.54 -7.31 -0.09
CA GLN A 139 -36.75 -7.98 0.42
C GLN A 139 -37.95 -7.03 0.47
N HIS A 140 -37.75 -5.74 0.80
CA HIS A 140 -38.82 -4.74 0.72
C HIS A 140 -39.26 -4.46 -0.72
N ILE A 141 -38.32 -4.38 -1.67
CA ILE A 141 -38.62 -4.21 -3.11
C ILE A 141 -39.46 -5.39 -3.63
N ASP A 142 -39.09 -6.63 -3.29
CA ASP A 142 -39.78 -7.84 -3.76
C ASP A 142 -41.23 -7.94 -3.26
N ARG A 143 -41.54 -7.30 -2.13
CA ARG A 143 -42.89 -7.23 -1.54
C ARG A 143 -43.70 -6.02 -1.99
N LEU A 144 -43.08 -5.07 -2.70
CA LEU A 144 -43.74 -3.85 -3.12
C LEU A 144 -44.64 -4.13 -4.34
N GLY A 145 -45.95 -3.90 -4.18
CA GLY A 145 -46.89 -3.93 -5.31
C GLY A 145 -46.56 -2.85 -6.34
N ARG A 146 -46.71 -3.16 -7.63
CA ARG A 146 -46.45 -2.20 -8.71
C ARG A 146 -47.58 -1.17 -8.81
N ARG A 147 -47.22 0.12 -8.93
CA ARG A 147 -48.10 1.17 -9.43
C ARG A 147 -47.74 1.46 -10.89
N PRO A 148 -48.59 1.11 -11.87
CA PRO A 148 -48.24 1.15 -13.30
C PRO A 148 -47.81 2.52 -13.82
N GLU A 149 -48.36 3.60 -13.24
CA GLU A 149 -48.18 4.97 -13.73
C GLU A 149 -47.04 5.72 -13.02
N THR A 150 -46.63 5.30 -11.82
CA THR A 150 -45.54 5.96 -11.08
C THR A 150 -44.94 5.05 -9.99
N ASP A 151 -43.70 4.59 -10.20
CA ASP A 151 -42.97 3.73 -9.25
C ASP A 151 -41.88 4.50 -8.48
N VAL A 152 -42.26 5.61 -7.84
CA VAL A 152 -41.31 6.47 -7.11
C VAL A 152 -40.67 5.73 -5.94
N LEU A 153 -41.45 4.99 -5.15
CA LEU A 153 -40.92 4.28 -3.98
C LEU A 153 -40.02 3.11 -4.40
N GLY A 154 -40.40 2.34 -5.43
CA GLY A 154 -39.56 1.27 -5.95
C GLY A 154 -38.26 1.81 -6.56
N SER A 155 -38.30 2.95 -7.25
CA SER A 155 -37.09 3.58 -7.79
C SER A 155 -36.16 4.09 -6.68
N MET A 156 -36.70 4.70 -5.62
CA MET A 156 -35.93 5.11 -4.44
C MET A 156 -35.26 3.93 -3.75
N LEU A 157 -35.97 2.83 -3.53
CA LEU A 157 -35.41 1.63 -2.90
C LEU A 157 -34.34 0.99 -3.79
N ARG A 158 -34.54 0.90 -5.11
CA ARG A 158 -33.53 0.41 -6.05
C ARG A 158 -32.28 1.30 -6.06
N ALA A 159 -32.45 2.61 -6.09
CA ALA A 159 -31.34 3.56 -6.00
C ALA A 159 -30.56 3.37 -4.69
N ARG A 160 -31.26 3.22 -3.55
CA ARG A 160 -30.61 2.94 -2.26
C ARG A 160 -29.86 1.61 -2.26
N SER A 161 -30.43 0.56 -2.83
CA SER A 161 -29.77 -0.74 -2.98
C SER A 161 -28.50 -0.63 -3.83
N GLN A 162 -28.52 0.19 -4.89
CA GLN A 162 -27.35 0.45 -5.72
C GLN A 162 -26.28 1.20 -4.94
N SER A 163 -26.63 2.28 -4.23
CA SER A 163 -25.66 3.02 -3.41
C SER A 163 -24.98 2.15 -2.35
N ILE A 164 -25.71 1.19 -1.75
CA ILE A 164 -25.10 0.23 -0.82
C ILE A 164 -24.13 -0.71 -1.54
N THR A 165 -24.47 -1.17 -2.75
CA THR A 165 -23.55 -1.97 -3.57
C THR A 165 -22.27 -1.20 -3.91
N ASP A 166 -22.39 0.08 -4.25
CA ASP A 166 -21.22 0.90 -4.57
C ASP A 166 -20.36 1.14 -3.31
N ALA A 167 -20.98 1.30 -2.14
CA ALA A 167 -20.27 1.38 -0.86
C ALA A 167 -19.52 0.08 -0.51
N ILE A 168 -20.14 -1.08 -0.77
CA ILE A 168 -19.48 -2.39 -0.58
C ILE A 168 -18.24 -2.49 -1.47
N ARG A 169 -18.38 -2.20 -2.77
CA ARG A 169 -17.25 -2.23 -3.72
C ARG A 169 -16.11 -1.31 -3.30
N LYS A 170 -16.43 -0.12 -2.79
CA LYS A 170 -15.41 0.80 -2.27
C LYS A 170 -14.69 0.21 -1.06
N ALA A 171 -15.41 -0.40 -0.12
CA ALA A 171 -14.80 -1.05 1.04
C ALA A 171 -13.96 -2.28 0.65
N GLU A 172 -14.37 -3.04 -0.37
CA GLU A 172 -13.59 -4.14 -0.94
C GLU A 172 -12.26 -3.63 -1.52
N GLY A 173 -12.29 -2.57 -2.34
CA GLY A 173 -11.06 -1.95 -2.86
C GLY A 173 -10.14 -1.41 -1.75
N GLN A 174 -10.71 -0.88 -0.66
CA GLN A 174 -9.90 -0.48 0.50
C GLN A 174 -9.22 -1.68 1.18
N ILE A 175 -9.89 -2.83 1.27
CA ILE A 175 -9.27 -4.05 1.79
C ILE A 175 -8.10 -4.48 0.90
N GLU A 176 -8.27 -4.48 -0.43
CA GLU A 176 -7.20 -4.82 -1.37
C GLU A 176 -5.97 -3.91 -1.18
N ALA A 177 -6.18 -2.60 -1.02
CA ALA A 177 -5.10 -1.66 -0.76
C ALA A 177 -4.39 -1.91 0.58
N ILE A 178 -5.13 -2.23 1.65
CA ILE A 178 -4.56 -2.57 2.96
C ILE A 178 -3.79 -3.90 2.91
N GLU A 179 -4.31 -4.89 2.21
CA GLU A 179 -3.65 -6.19 1.98
C GLU A 179 -2.34 -6.01 1.21
N HIS A 180 -2.33 -5.12 0.21
CA HIS A 180 -1.13 -4.78 -0.53
C HIS A 180 -0.09 -4.08 0.35
N ALA A 181 -0.50 -3.09 1.16
CA ALA A 181 0.38 -2.46 2.15
C ALA A 181 0.97 -3.48 3.14
N TYR A 182 0.17 -4.48 3.54
CA TYR A 182 0.63 -5.56 4.41
C TYR A 182 1.69 -6.42 3.72
N GLN A 183 1.50 -6.78 2.45
CA GLN A 183 2.48 -7.54 1.66
C GLN A 183 3.80 -6.79 1.51
N MET A 184 3.77 -5.46 1.37
CA MET A 184 4.98 -4.63 1.32
C MET A 184 5.81 -4.69 2.61
N LEU A 185 5.20 -5.08 3.74
CA LEU A 185 5.92 -5.32 5.00
C LEU A 185 6.48 -6.75 5.11
N GLU A 186 6.21 -7.66 4.18
CA GLU A 186 6.76 -9.02 4.22
C GLU A 186 8.30 -8.99 4.07
N GLY A 187 8.99 -9.91 4.74
CA GLY A 187 10.45 -9.98 4.75
C GLY A 187 11.14 -9.01 5.70
N TYR A 188 10.48 -7.94 6.16
CA TYR A 188 11.02 -7.07 7.21
C TYR A 188 10.99 -7.76 8.58
N SER A 189 12.05 -7.59 9.35
CA SER A 189 12.14 -8.00 10.75
C SER A 189 12.77 -6.89 11.57
N TYR A 190 12.44 -6.82 12.85
CA TYR A 190 12.96 -5.84 13.78
C TYR A 190 13.50 -6.56 15.02
N GLU A 191 14.71 -6.21 15.43
CA GLU A 191 15.33 -6.80 16.61
C GLU A 191 14.84 -6.08 17.87
N VAL A 192 14.32 -6.86 18.83
CA VAL A 192 13.87 -6.35 20.12
C VAL A 192 14.88 -6.74 21.18
N GLU A 193 15.34 -5.77 21.95
CA GLU A 193 16.25 -5.98 23.07
C GLU A 193 15.47 -6.55 24.26
N MET A 194 15.81 -7.78 24.67
CA MET A 194 15.25 -8.34 25.89
C MET A 194 15.90 -7.66 27.10
N VAL A 195 15.13 -6.84 27.81
CA VAL A 195 15.55 -6.34 29.13
C VAL A 195 15.65 -7.52 30.08
N ALA A 196 16.88 -7.91 30.43
CA ALA A 196 17.12 -8.90 31.47
C ALA A 196 16.54 -8.35 32.78
N ILE A 197 15.46 -8.97 33.27
CA ILE A 197 14.93 -8.68 34.59
C ILE A 197 15.98 -9.19 35.58
N ALA A 198 16.82 -8.29 36.10
CA ALA A 198 17.69 -8.60 37.23
C ALA A 198 16.77 -8.95 38.40
N THR A 199 16.74 -10.23 38.75
CA THR A 199 16.10 -10.72 39.96
C THR A 199 16.72 -10.01 41.16
N VAL A 200 15.92 -9.26 41.90
CA VAL A 200 16.36 -8.59 43.12
C VAL A 200 16.65 -9.67 44.17
N THR A 201 17.94 -9.97 44.31
CA THR A 201 18.54 -10.91 45.28
C THR A 201 18.43 -10.36 46.71
N GLU A 202 18.08 -11.25 47.64
CA GLU A 202 18.58 -11.35 49.02
C GLU A 202 19.12 -10.05 49.68
N ARG A 203 18.26 -9.34 50.42
CA ARG A 203 18.66 -8.48 51.55
C ARG A 203 17.63 -8.52 52.69
N ARG A 204 17.28 -9.73 53.15
CA ARG A 204 16.63 -9.93 54.46
C ARG A 204 17.40 -11.01 55.20
N GLY A 205 18.37 -10.60 56.00
CA GLY A 205 19.14 -11.56 56.79
C GLY A 205 20.30 -11.04 57.63
N GLU A 206 20.46 -9.73 57.85
CA GLU A 206 21.44 -9.22 58.82
C GLU A 206 20.82 -8.07 59.62
N ALA A 207 20.06 -8.43 60.65
CA ALA A 207 19.72 -7.59 61.79
C ALA A 207 19.10 -8.47 62.90
N ALA A 208 19.96 -9.21 63.61
CA ALA A 208 19.65 -9.78 64.90
C ALA A 208 20.96 -10.03 65.65
N GLU A 209 21.48 -9.00 66.31
CA GLU A 209 22.30 -9.11 67.52
C GLU A 209 21.91 -7.98 68.49
#